data_AF-A0A1L3GCZ1-F1
#
_entry.id   AF-A0A1L3GCZ1-F1
#
_cell.length_a   1.000
_cell.length_b   1.000
_cell.length_c   1.000
_cell.angle_alpha   90.00
_cell.angle_beta   90.00
_cell.angle_gamma   90.00
#
_symmetry.space_group_name_H-M   'P 1'
#
loop_
_entity.id
_entity.type
_entity.pdbx_description
1 polymer ?
#
loop_
_entity_poly.entity_id
_entity_poly.type
_entity_poly.pdbx_seq_one_letter_code
_entity_poly.pdbx_strand_id
1 'polypeptide(L)'
;MIVLTMVSIVAVTISAALNYLLGSLRETKQRDFRIKELLLAMLHINLLALYMFQLGVSRSHKKVILYAGLLNIPYYLLLIAGTFLIRDQIMIITEDSYFLFFLLCVWTIFTVILDIRERRNKRRVRPIK
;
A
#
# COMPACT_ATOMS: atom_id res chain seq x y z
N MET A 1 -0.32 14.49 19.08
CA MET A 1 0.47 13.76 18.07
C MET A 1 0.75 12.31 18.48
N ILE A 2 1.34 12.07 19.66
CA ILE A 2 1.71 10.73 20.15
C ILE A 2 0.52 9.76 20.24
N VAL A 3 -0.64 10.23 20.71
CA VAL A 3 -1.87 9.41 20.78
C VAL A 3 -2.35 9.01 19.38
N LEU A 4 -2.29 9.92 18.41
CA LEU A 4 -2.72 9.66 17.03
C LEU A 4 -1.83 8.62 16.34
N THR A 5 -0.51 8.68 16.58
CA THR A 5 0.46 7.69 16.09
C THR A 5 0.30 6.34 16.77
N MET A 6 -0.01 6.31 18.06
CA MET A 6 -0.31 5.04 18.75
C MET A 6 -1.57 4.39 18.19
N VAL A 7 -2.64 5.17 18.00
CA VAL A 7 -3.90 4.70 17.42
C VAL A 7 -3.70 4.19 15.99
N SER A 8 -2.90 4.87 15.16
CA SER A 8 -2.64 4.43 13.79
C SER A 8 -1.83 3.13 13.74
N ILE A 9 -0.81 2.98 14.59
CA ILE A 9 -0.02 1.75 14.70
C ILE A 9 -0.91 0.57 15.11
N VAL A 10 -1.77 0.77 16.12
CA VAL A 10 -2.71 -0.26 16.58
C VAL A 10 -3.71 -0.61 15.48
N ALA A 11 -4.30 0.37 14.80
CA ALA A 11 -5.27 0.15 13.72
C ALA A 11 -4.67 -0.63 12.54
N VAL A 12 -3.44 -0.30 12.13
CA VAL A 12 -2.75 -1.04 11.06
C VAL A 12 -2.37 -2.44 11.50
N THR A 13 -1.94 -2.62 12.75
CA THR A 13 -1.61 -3.93 13.31
C THR A 13 -2.85 -4.84 13.37
N ILE A 14 -3.99 -4.31 13.81
CA ILE A 14 -5.28 -5.04 13.82
C ILE A 14 -5.71 -5.39 12.39
N SER A 15 -5.61 -4.45 11.45
CA SER A 15 -5.95 -4.70 10.04
C SER A 15 -5.07 -5.78 9.42
N ALA A 16 -3.77 -5.77 9.71
CA ALA A 16 -2.85 -6.81 9.26
C ALA A 16 -3.20 -8.18 9.88
N ALA A 17 -3.51 -8.20 11.18
CA ALA A 17 -3.90 -9.42 11.89
C ALA A 17 -5.20 -10.02 11.36
N LEU A 18 -6.24 -9.20 11.15
CA LEU A 18 -7.53 -9.65 10.60
C LEU A 18 -7.36 -10.26 9.21
N ASN A 19 -6.59 -9.59 8.34
CA ASN A 19 -6.34 -10.10 6.99
C ASN A 19 -5.53 -11.40 7.00
N TYR A 20 -4.52 -11.53 7.87
CA TYR A 20 -3.80 -12.78 8.05
C TYR A 20 -4.70 -13.91 8.54
N LEU A 21 -5.59 -13.64 9.48
CA LEU A 21 -6.50 -14.63 10.05
C LEU A 21 -7.51 -15.12 9.00
N LEU A 22 -8.12 -14.18 8.26
CA LEU A 22 -8.99 -14.45 7.10
C LEU A 22 -8.27 -15.28 6.03
N GLY A 23 -6.99 -15.01 5.80
CA GLY A 23 -6.14 -15.78 4.90
C GLY A 23 -5.93 -17.21 5.39
N SER A 24 -5.63 -17.40 6.68
CA SER A 24 -5.31 -18.72 7.25
C SER A 24 -6.50 -19.68 7.30
N LEU A 25 -7.72 -19.15 7.27
CA LEU A 25 -8.96 -19.92 7.21
C LEU A 25 -9.20 -20.50 5.81
N ARG A 26 -8.39 -20.12 4.81
CA ARG A 26 -8.58 -20.49 3.41
C ARG A 26 -7.37 -21.28 2.90
N GLU A 27 -7.54 -22.58 2.67
CA GLU A 27 -6.49 -23.41 2.07
C GLU A 27 -6.46 -23.19 0.56
N THR A 28 -5.54 -22.33 0.10
CA THR A 28 -5.31 -22.11 -1.33
C THR A 28 -3.82 -22.17 -1.66
N LYS A 29 -3.51 -22.58 -2.90
CA LYS A 29 -2.18 -22.96 -3.38
C LYS A 29 -1.13 -21.86 -3.12
N GLN A 30 0.00 -22.26 -2.51
CA GLN A 30 1.17 -21.44 -2.19
C GLN A 30 1.59 -20.52 -3.34
N ARG A 31 1.73 -19.23 -3.03
CA ARG A 31 2.56 -18.30 -3.79
C ARG A 31 3.59 -17.70 -2.85
N ASP A 32 4.87 -17.89 -3.16
CA ASP A 32 5.98 -17.24 -2.47
C ASP A 32 6.03 -15.78 -2.90
N PHE A 33 5.71 -14.86 -1.98
CA PHE A 33 5.80 -13.42 -2.19
C PHE A 33 7.00 -12.85 -1.41
N ARG A 34 7.79 -12.00 -2.07
CA ARG A 34 9.04 -11.42 -1.57
C ARG A 34 8.79 -10.13 -0.77
N ILE A 35 9.73 -9.77 0.10
CA ILE A 35 9.71 -8.56 0.95
C ILE A 35 9.60 -7.26 0.13
N LYS A 36 10.06 -7.25 -1.13
CA LYS A 36 9.90 -6.12 -2.05
C LYS A 36 8.43 -5.81 -2.35
N GLU A 37 7.58 -6.83 -2.37
CA GLU A 37 6.14 -6.69 -2.62
C GLU A 37 5.42 -6.20 -1.36
N LEU A 38 5.97 -6.44 -0.16
CA LEU A 38 5.48 -5.85 1.09
C LEU A 38 5.67 -4.32 1.10
N LEU A 39 6.84 -3.82 0.68
CA LEU A 39 7.08 -2.36 0.56
C LEU A 39 6.13 -1.71 -0.45
N LEU A 40 5.90 -2.36 -1.60
CA LEU A 40 4.99 -1.84 -2.61
C LEU A 40 3.53 -1.89 -2.14
N ALA A 41 3.17 -2.94 -1.39
CA ALA A 41 1.86 -3.09 -0.77
C ALA A 41 1.61 -2.09 0.35
N MET A 42 2.66 -1.60 1.00
CA MET A 42 2.61 -0.58 2.04
C MET A 42 2.17 0.80 1.53
N LEU A 43 2.33 1.05 0.22
CA LEU A 43 1.88 2.28 -0.42
C LEU A 43 0.35 2.44 -0.39
N HIS A 44 -0.39 1.34 -0.22
CA HIS A 44 -1.85 1.35 -0.23
C HIS A 44 -2.44 0.29 0.70
N ILE A 45 -3.32 0.70 1.61
CA ILE A 45 -3.99 -0.18 2.60
C ILE A 45 -4.60 -1.44 1.96
N ASN A 46 -5.26 -1.31 0.80
CA ASN A 46 -5.83 -2.46 0.06
C ASN A 46 -4.77 -3.48 -0.42
N LEU A 47 -3.56 -3.05 -0.80
CA LEU A 47 -2.50 -4.00 -1.17
C LEU A 47 -1.88 -4.65 0.07
N LEU A 48 -1.71 -3.90 1.17
CA LEU A 48 -1.22 -4.45 2.44
C LEU A 48 -2.17 -5.53 2.97
N ALA A 49 -3.47 -5.29 2.87
CA ALA A 49 -4.51 -6.25 3.24
C ALA A 49 -4.41 -7.55 2.41
N LEU A 50 -4.26 -7.44 1.08
CA LEU A 50 -4.11 -8.59 0.19
C LEU A 50 -2.81 -9.37 0.46
N TYR A 51 -1.71 -8.66 0.76
CA TYR A 51 -0.43 -9.27 1.11
C TYR A 51 -0.54 -10.08 2.40
N MET A 52 -1.11 -9.49 3.46
CA MET A 52 -1.32 -10.17 4.75
C MET A 52 -2.29 -11.36 4.61
N PHE A 53 -3.32 -11.24 3.77
CA PHE A 53 -4.24 -12.33 3.46
C PHE A 53 -3.53 -13.51 2.79
N GLN A 54 -2.70 -13.28 1.79
CA GLN A 54 -1.94 -14.35 1.14
C GLN A 54 -0.90 -14.97 2.08
N LEU A 55 -0.33 -14.18 2.98
CA LEU A 55 0.57 -14.69 4.02
C LEU A 55 -0.15 -15.62 5.01
N GLY A 56 -1.39 -15.27 5.33
CA GLY A 56 -2.30 -16.09 6.12
C GLY A 56 -2.56 -17.44 5.46
N VAL A 57 -2.89 -17.43 4.16
CA VAL A 57 -3.11 -18.63 3.34
C VAL A 57 -1.89 -19.57 3.36
N SER A 58 -0.68 -19.01 3.30
CA SER A 58 0.57 -19.78 3.30
C SER A 58 0.94 -20.35 4.69
N ARG A 59 0.19 -20.00 5.75
CA ARG A 59 0.52 -20.28 7.18
C ARG A 59 1.97 -19.95 7.55
N SER A 60 2.58 -19.01 6.81
CA SER A 60 3.98 -18.66 7.02
C SER A 60 4.16 -17.87 8.32
N HIS A 61 5.39 -17.83 8.81
CA HIS A 61 5.75 -17.40 10.17
C HIS A 61 5.04 -16.11 10.58
N LYS A 62 4.23 -16.18 11.66
CA LYS A 62 3.51 -15.06 12.30
C LYS A 62 4.39 -13.84 12.60
N LYS A 63 5.72 -14.03 12.66
CA LYS A 63 6.73 -12.98 12.81
C LYS A 63 6.66 -11.89 11.72
N VAL A 64 6.12 -12.19 10.53
CA VAL A 64 5.97 -11.20 9.46
C VAL A 64 4.94 -10.11 9.79
N ILE A 65 3.95 -10.39 10.65
CA ILE A 65 3.03 -9.35 11.16
C ILE A 65 3.79 -8.34 12.02
N LEU A 66 4.73 -8.81 12.84
CA LEU A 66 5.60 -7.95 13.63
C LEU A 66 6.56 -7.15 12.73
N TYR A 67 7.12 -7.76 11.69
CA TYR A 67 7.93 -7.05 10.70
C TYR A 67 7.10 -6.00 9.95
N ALA A 68 5.84 -6.25 9.60
CA ALA A 68 4.97 -5.27 8.95
C ALA A 68 4.70 -4.06 9.86
N GLY A 69 4.48 -4.27 11.16
CA GLY A 69 4.36 -3.19 12.14
C GLY A 69 5.68 -2.41 12.33
N LEU A 70 6.79 -3.14 12.47
CA LEU A 70 8.11 -2.54 12.71
C LEU A 70 8.65 -1.78 11.50
N LEU A 71 8.43 -2.28 10.28
CA LEU A 71 8.81 -1.62 9.02
C LEU A 71 7.92 -0.40 8.73
N ASN A 72 6.73 -0.34 9.33
CA ASN A 72 5.80 0.78 9.16
C ASN A 72 6.29 2.06 9.82
N ILE A 73 6.95 1.91 10.97
CA ILE A 73 7.47 3.03 11.73
C ILE A 73 8.52 3.81 10.91
N PRO A 74 9.62 3.21 10.41
CA PRO A 74 10.61 3.92 9.61
C PRO A 74 10.05 4.37 8.27
N TYR A 75 9.14 3.60 7.65
CA TYR A 75 8.51 4.00 6.40
C TYR A 75 7.67 5.28 6.55
N TYR A 76 6.76 5.32 7.53
CA TYR A 76 5.97 6.53 7.81
C TYR A 76 6.83 7.67 8.31
N LEU A 77 7.84 7.40 9.15
CA LEU A 77 8.74 8.44 9.64
C LEU A 77 9.52 9.09 8.48
N LEU A 78 9.99 8.30 7.52
CA LEU A 78 10.72 8.78 6.35
C LEU A 78 9.79 9.55 5.39
N LEU A 79 8.55 9.09 5.24
CA LEU A 79 7.53 9.79 4.45
C LEU A 79 7.17 11.13 5.09
N ILE A 80 6.92 11.16 6.40
CA ILE A 80 6.65 12.38 7.17
C ILE A 80 7.85 13.32 7.15
N ALA A 81 9.07 12.82 7.33
CA ALA A 81 10.29 13.62 7.26
C ALA A 81 10.49 14.23 5.87
N GLY A 82 10.28 13.44 4.80
CA GLY A 82 10.31 13.92 3.43
C GLY A 82 9.26 15.01 3.19
N THR A 83 8.02 14.79 3.62
CA THR A 83 6.97 15.81 3.52
C THR A 83 7.29 17.05 4.36
N PHE A 84 7.89 16.90 5.55
CA PHE A 84 8.26 18.01 6.43
C PHE A 84 9.35 18.89 5.80
N LEU A 85 10.36 18.29 5.16
CA LEU A 85 11.42 19.02 4.47
C LEU A 85 10.90 19.86 3.29
N ILE A 86 9.81 19.43 2.65
CA ILE A 86 9.21 20.09 1.49
C ILE A 86 7.96 20.87 1.93
N ARG A 87 7.59 20.84 3.22
CA ARG A 87 6.31 21.34 3.75
C ARG A 87 6.10 22.80 3.44
N ASP A 88 7.13 23.64 3.62
CA ASP A 88 7.00 25.08 3.44
C ASP A 88 6.74 25.45 1.97
N GLN A 89 7.31 24.70 1.03
CA GLN A 89 7.06 24.87 -0.40
C GLN A 89 5.68 24.32 -0.79
N ILE A 90 5.30 23.18 -0.21
CA ILE A 90 4.01 22.52 -0.48
C ILE A 90 2.85 23.33 0.10
N MET A 91 2.99 23.94 1.27
CA MET A 91 1.89 24.65 1.94
C MET A 91 1.38 25.81 1.08
N ILE A 92 2.28 26.60 0.51
CA ILE A 92 1.94 27.72 -0.38
C ILE A 92 1.24 27.21 -1.66
N ILE A 93 1.67 26.08 -2.19
CA ILE A 93 1.11 25.46 -3.40
C ILE A 93 -0.23 24.76 -3.12
N THR A 94 -0.41 24.24 -1.90
CA THR A 94 -1.59 23.44 -1.47
C THR A 94 -2.74 24.32 -0.98
N GLU A 95 -2.46 25.55 -0.54
CA GLU A 95 -3.52 26.52 -0.22
C GLU A 95 -4.30 26.95 -1.48
N ASP A 96 -3.70 26.86 -2.66
CA ASP A 96 -4.41 27.05 -3.92
C ASP A 96 -5.26 25.82 -4.27
N SER A 97 -6.55 25.91 -3.94
CA SER A 97 -7.53 24.86 -4.22
C SER A 97 -7.65 24.53 -5.71
N TYR A 98 -7.39 25.49 -6.61
CA TYR A 98 -7.44 25.26 -8.06
C TYR A 98 -6.23 24.45 -8.54
N PHE A 99 -5.06 24.70 -7.96
CA PHE A 99 -3.86 23.92 -8.25
C PHE A 99 -4.03 22.45 -7.83
N LEU A 100 -4.56 22.21 -6.63
CA LEU A 100 -4.85 20.84 -6.15
C LEU A 100 -5.84 20.12 -7.07
N PHE A 101 -6.90 20.80 -7.49
CA PHE A 101 -7.89 20.24 -8.40
C PHE A 101 -7.28 19.89 -9.77
N PHE A 102 -6.44 20.78 -10.31
CA PHE A 102 -5.72 20.53 -11.55
C PHE A 102 -4.78 19.32 -11.45
N LEU A 103 -3.98 19.26 -10.37
CA LEU A 103 -3.08 18.14 -10.11
C LEU A 103 -3.84 16.81 -10.01
N LEU A 104 -4.97 16.81 -9.31
CA LEU A 104 -5.89 15.67 -9.23
C LEU A 104 -6.39 15.24 -10.62
N CYS A 105 -6.86 16.17 -11.43
CA CYS A 105 -7.32 15.88 -12.80
C CYS A 105 -6.20 15.26 -13.65
N VAL A 106 -4.99 15.84 -13.62
CA VAL A 106 -3.83 15.31 -14.37
C VAL A 106 -3.48 13.90 -13.92
N TRP A 107 -3.43 13.66 -12.60
CA TRP A 107 -3.15 12.34 -12.04
C TRP A 107 -4.23 11.33 -12.41
N THR A 108 -5.50 11.69 -12.32
CA THR A 108 -6.62 10.84 -12.75
C THR A 108 -6.53 10.50 -14.23
N ILE A 109 -6.23 11.45 -15.10
CA ILE A 109 -6.03 11.19 -16.53
C ILE A 109 -4.85 10.24 -16.74
N PHE A 110 -3.72 10.49 -16.09
CA PHE A 110 -2.52 9.66 -16.20
C PHE A 110 -2.77 8.21 -15.77
N THR A 111 -3.45 8.00 -14.63
CA THR A 111 -3.81 6.67 -14.12
C THR A 111 -4.77 5.94 -15.04
N VAL A 112 -5.78 6.62 -15.59
CA VAL A 112 -6.70 6.05 -16.58
C VAL A 112 -5.95 5.62 -17.85
N ILE A 113 -5.03 6.45 -18.35
CA ILE A 113 -4.21 6.13 -19.52
C ILE A 113 -3.35 4.88 -19.26
N LEU A 114 -2.70 4.79 -18.10
CA LEU A 114 -1.90 3.63 -17.72
C LEU A 114 -2.74 2.37 -17.60
N ASP A 115 -3.92 2.42 -16.98
CA ASP A 115 -4.82 1.26 -16.87
C ASP A 115 -5.28 0.77 -18.26
N ILE A 116 -5.65 1.70 -19.15
CA ILE A 116 -6.01 1.35 -20.54
C ILE A 116 -4.82 0.74 -21.28
N ARG A 117 -3.61 1.28 -21.09
CA ARG A 117 -2.39 0.74 -21.71
C ARG A 117 -2.08 -0.67 -21.21
N GLU A 118 -2.19 -0.91 -19.91
CA GLU A 118 -1.94 -2.22 -19.32
C GLU A 118 -2.97 -3.26 -19.78
N ARG A 119 -4.26 -2.89 -19.85
CA ARG A 119 -5.31 -3.75 -20.42
C ARG A 119 -5.06 -4.08 -21.89
N ARG A 120 -4.62 -3.11 -22.70
CA ARG A 120 -4.24 -3.35 -24.10
C ARG A 120 -3.03 -4.27 -24.23
N ASN A 121 -2.03 -4.12 -23.37
CA ASN A 121 -0.83 -4.96 -23.39
C ASN A 121 -1.15 -6.41 -23.00
N LYS A 122 -1.95 -6.63 -21.95
CA LYS A 122 -2.41 -7.98 -21.54
C LYS A 122 -3.25 -8.69 -22.62
N ARG A 123 -3.96 -7.94 -23.48
CA ARG A 123 -4.69 -8.52 -24.63
C ARG A 123 -3.77 -8.94 -25.79
N ARG A 124 -2.61 -8.30 -25.99
CA ARG A 124 -1.65 -8.69 -27.05
C ARG A 124 -0.84 -9.96 -26.71
N VAL A 125 -0.71 -10.32 -25.44
CA VAL A 125 0.14 -11.44 -24.96
C VAL A 125 -0.66 -12.71 -24.65
N ARG A 126 -1.94 -12.80 -25.04
CA ARG A 126 -2.62 -14.12 -25.11
C ARG A 126 -2.33 -14.74 -26.48
N PRO A 127 -1.41 -15.72 -26.61
CA PRO A 127 -1.49 -16.60 -27.75
C PRO A 127 -2.84 -17.32 -27.66
N ILE A 128 -3.56 -17.26 -28.77
CA ILE A 128 -4.74 -18.08 -29.03
C ILE A 128 -4.31 -19.53 -28.77
N LYS A 129 -4.96 -20.19 -27.81
CA LYS A 129 -4.94 -21.64 -27.69
C LYS A 129 -5.97 -22.19 -28.66
#